data_AF-A0A1E3W6E2-F1
#
_entry.id   AF-A0A1E3W6E2-F1
#
_cell.length_a   1.000
_cell.length_b   1.000
_cell.length_c   1.000
_cell.angle_alpha   90.00
_cell.angle_beta   90.00
_cell.angle_gamma   90.00
#
_symmetry.space_group_name_H-M   'P 1'
#
loop_
_entity.id
_entity.type
_entity.pdbx_description
1 polymer ?
#
loop_
_entity_poly.entity_id
_entity_poly.type
_entity_poly.pdbx_seq_one_letter_code
_entity_poly.pdbx_strand_id
1 'polypeptide(L)'
;MGAVSVFGLKAMAEEECCPKDDQTPPLELIEKTPIGGLHNPYNDDTAAMEEVGHKKYLSFSCNGCHGGGGGGGMCPPLTNDTFVYGADDDTLFRLIALGSDDLQSWATRASGRRS
;
A
#
# COMPACT_ATOMS: atom_id res chain seq x y z
N MET A 1 -2.02 49.32 -12.79
CA MET A 1 -1.11 49.05 -11.66
C MET A 1 -1.98 48.51 -10.53
N GLY A 2 -2.14 47.19 -10.41
CA GLY A 2 -1.33 46.32 -9.54
C GLY A 2 -2.26 45.84 -8.40
N ALA A 3 -2.31 44.59 -7.96
CA ALA A 3 -1.65 43.36 -8.34
C ALA A 3 -2.66 42.21 -8.10
N VAL A 4 -2.64 41.21 -8.97
CA VAL A 4 -3.33 39.93 -8.76
C VAL A 4 -2.53 39.19 -7.70
N SER A 5 -3.06 39.06 -6.49
CA SER A 5 -2.40 38.27 -5.44
C SER A 5 -2.60 36.79 -5.73
N VAL A 6 -1.61 36.26 -6.43
CA VAL A 6 -1.05 34.90 -6.39
C VAL A 6 -1.57 34.04 -5.23
N PHE A 7 -2.17 32.92 -5.62
CA PHE A 7 -1.92 31.60 -5.04
C PHE A 7 -1.72 31.58 -3.53
N GLY A 8 -2.83 31.36 -2.82
CA GLY A 8 -2.80 30.63 -1.55
C GLY A 8 -2.34 29.20 -1.83
N LEU A 9 -1.03 29.03 -2.04
CA LEU A 9 -0.32 27.78 -1.91
C LEU A 9 -0.42 27.41 -0.43
N LYS A 10 -1.58 26.86 -0.03
CA LYS A 10 -1.65 26.11 1.21
C LYS A 10 -0.65 24.98 1.00
N ALA A 11 0.43 25.07 1.75
CA ALA A 11 1.44 24.05 1.87
C ALA A 11 0.77 22.67 1.81
N MET A 12 1.10 21.91 0.77
CA MET A 12 1.21 20.48 0.90
C MET A 12 2.38 20.30 1.87
N ALA A 13 2.11 20.45 3.17
CA ALA A 13 2.95 19.76 4.12
C ALA A 13 2.93 18.30 3.68
N GLU A 14 4.08 17.64 3.66
CA GLU A 14 4.33 16.46 4.49
C GLU A 14 3.09 15.88 5.26
N GLU A 15 1.99 15.56 4.59
CA GLU A 15 0.97 14.62 5.05
C GLU A 15 1.50 13.25 4.67
N GLU A 16 2.31 12.69 5.57
CA GLU A 16 2.71 11.29 5.52
C GLU A 16 1.42 10.45 5.57
N CYS A 17 1.07 9.78 4.47
CA CYS A 17 0.00 8.80 4.51
C CYS A 17 0.48 7.63 5.38
N CYS A 18 -0.33 7.07 6.29
CA CYS A 18 -1.76 7.29 6.52
C CYS A 18 -2.05 7.32 8.03
N PRO A 19 -3.20 7.80 8.53
CA PRO A 19 -3.51 7.66 9.95
C PRO A 19 -3.75 6.19 10.32
N LYS A 20 -3.52 5.84 11.61
CA LYS A 20 -3.93 4.53 12.15
C LYS A 20 -5.43 4.34 11.98
N ASP A 21 -5.83 3.11 11.68
CA ASP A 21 -7.23 2.71 11.49
C ASP A 21 -7.98 3.46 10.37
N ASP A 22 -7.28 3.96 9.35
CA ASP A 22 -7.90 4.53 8.15
C ASP A 22 -8.87 3.50 7.50
N GLN A 23 -10.08 3.95 7.20
CA GLN A 23 -11.14 3.15 6.57
C GLN A 23 -11.37 3.52 5.10
N THR A 24 -10.52 4.38 4.54
CA THR A 24 -10.56 4.73 3.12
C THR A 24 -10.42 3.46 2.28
N PRO A 25 -11.30 3.24 1.27
CA PRO A 25 -11.18 2.09 0.40
C PRO A 25 -9.77 1.99 -0.20
N PRO A 26 -9.13 0.81 -0.23
CA PRO A 26 -7.74 0.69 -0.67
C PRO A 26 -7.46 1.27 -2.06
N LEU A 27 -8.38 1.07 -3.01
CA LEU A 27 -8.27 1.60 -4.37
C LEU A 27 -8.33 3.15 -4.42
N GLU A 28 -9.13 3.77 -3.55
CA GLU A 28 -9.20 5.22 -3.45
C GLU A 28 -7.92 5.78 -2.80
N LEU A 29 -7.37 5.08 -1.81
CA LEU A 29 -6.15 5.48 -1.11
C LEU A 29 -4.93 5.47 -2.04
N ILE A 30 -4.77 4.43 -2.86
CA ILE A 30 -3.67 4.34 -3.83
C ILE A 30 -3.76 5.37 -4.95
N GLU A 31 -4.95 5.87 -5.29
CA GLU A 31 -5.16 6.90 -6.31
C GLU A 31 -4.81 8.29 -5.79
N LYS A 32 -5.09 8.55 -4.51
CA LYS A 32 -4.82 9.84 -3.86
C LYS A 32 -3.36 9.99 -3.42
N THR A 33 -2.67 8.89 -3.18
CA THR A 33 -1.31 8.88 -2.63
C THR A 33 -0.27 8.70 -3.74
N PRO A 34 0.76 9.58 -3.84
CA PRO A 34 1.84 9.42 -4.81
C PRO A 34 2.63 8.12 -4.58
N ILE A 35 3.33 7.64 -5.62
CA ILE A 35 4.24 6.48 -5.51
C ILE A 35 5.25 6.75 -4.39
N GLY A 36 5.44 5.78 -3.50
CA GLY A 36 6.35 5.86 -2.36
C GLY A 36 5.83 6.72 -1.20
N GLY A 37 4.58 7.16 -1.23
CA GLY A 37 3.97 7.97 -0.17
C GLY A 37 3.10 7.19 0.81
N LEU A 38 2.84 5.90 0.57
CA LEU A 38 2.15 5.03 1.51
C LEU A 38 3.14 4.44 2.51
N HIS A 39 2.87 4.64 3.80
CA HIS A 39 3.66 4.08 4.89
C HIS A 39 2.76 3.37 5.90
N ASN A 40 3.27 2.30 6.51
CA ASN A 40 2.57 1.57 7.56
C ASN A 40 2.47 2.42 8.83
N PRO A 41 1.28 2.85 9.26
CA PRO A 41 1.13 3.77 10.38
C PRO A 41 1.38 3.13 11.75
N TYR A 42 1.58 1.82 11.79
CA TYR A 42 1.92 1.09 13.00
C TYR A 42 3.44 1.00 13.22
N ASN A 43 4.29 1.55 12.34
CA ASN A 43 5.76 1.58 12.50
C ASN A 43 6.35 0.21 12.87
N ASP A 44 5.90 -0.85 12.18
CA ASP A 44 6.28 -2.24 12.44
C ASP A 44 5.97 -2.75 13.86
N ASP A 45 5.04 -2.12 14.58
CA ASP A 45 4.45 -2.65 15.81
C ASP A 45 3.57 -3.86 15.46
N THR A 46 4.23 -5.01 15.33
CA THR A 46 3.59 -6.28 15.01
C THR A 46 2.60 -6.70 16.09
N ALA A 47 2.88 -6.40 17.36
CA ALA A 47 1.99 -6.74 18.47
C ALA A 47 0.64 -5.99 18.37
N ALA A 48 0.64 -4.75 17.86
CA ALA A 48 -0.59 -3.99 17.65
C ALA A 48 -1.49 -4.60 16.55
N MET A 49 -0.93 -5.31 15.58
CA MET A 49 -1.64 -5.76 14.38
C MET A 49 -1.67 -7.26 14.16
N GLU A 50 -0.97 -8.08 14.95
CA GLU A 50 -0.85 -9.53 14.74
C GLU A 50 -2.22 -10.21 14.70
N GLU A 51 -3.06 -10.01 15.71
CA GLU A 51 -4.38 -10.65 15.78
C GLU A 51 -5.30 -10.17 14.64
N VAL A 52 -5.34 -8.86 14.38
CA VAL A 52 -6.18 -8.25 13.35
C VAL A 52 -5.74 -8.69 11.96
N GLY A 53 -4.43 -8.66 11.70
CA GLY A 53 -3.79 -9.07 10.46
C GLY A 53 -3.98 -10.56 10.19
N HIS A 54 -3.74 -11.41 11.19
CA HIS A 54 -3.96 -12.85 11.08
C HIS A 54 -5.43 -13.18 10.78
N LYS A 55 -6.36 -12.52 11.47
CA LYS A 55 -7.80 -12.70 11.20
C LYS A 55 -8.16 -12.32 9.76
N LYS A 56 -7.65 -11.21 9.24
CA LYS A 56 -7.87 -10.81 7.83
C LYS A 56 -7.24 -11.83 6.87
N TYR A 57 -6.02 -12.27 7.14
CA TYR A 57 -5.30 -13.28 6.33
C TYR A 57 -6.09 -14.59 6.20
N LEU A 58 -6.75 -15.02 7.28
CA LEU A 58 -7.63 -16.18 7.24
C LEU A 58 -8.97 -15.88 6.56
N SER A 59 -9.58 -14.72 6.85
CA SER A 59 -10.94 -14.38 6.38
C SER A 59 -11.03 -14.11 4.88
N PHE A 60 -9.96 -13.57 4.28
CA PHE A 60 -9.90 -13.29 2.84
C PHE A 60 -9.21 -14.40 2.04
N SER A 61 -9.06 -15.59 2.62
CA SER A 61 -8.52 -16.79 1.96
C SER A 61 -7.08 -16.65 1.44
N CYS A 62 -6.30 -15.68 1.94
CA CYS A 62 -4.88 -15.55 1.60
C CYS A 62 -4.10 -16.84 1.93
N ASN A 63 -4.48 -17.48 3.05
CA ASN A 63 -3.98 -18.77 3.49
C ASN A 63 -4.19 -19.92 2.50
N GLY A 64 -5.17 -19.83 1.60
CA GLY A 64 -5.43 -20.87 0.61
C GLY A 64 -4.28 -21.03 -0.39
N CYS A 65 -3.57 -19.94 -0.68
CA CYS A 65 -2.44 -19.94 -1.60
C CYS A 65 -1.09 -19.86 -0.89
N HIS A 66 -1.01 -19.07 0.19
CA HIS A 66 0.23 -18.80 0.94
C HIS A 66 0.39 -19.67 2.21
N GLY A 67 -0.51 -20.62 2.45
CA GLY A 67 -0.48 -21.54 3.58
C GLY A 67 -0.99 -20.93 4.89
N GLY A 68 -1.45 -21.75 5.83
CA GLY A 68 -2.10 -21.30 7.08
C GLY A 68 -1.32 -20.27 7.91
N GLY A 69 0.00 -20.40 7.95
CA GLY A 69 0.90 -19.46 8.65
C GLY A 69 1.75 -18.58 7.72
N GLY A 70 1.43 -18.47 6.43
CA GLY A 70 2.23 -17.68 5.48
C GLY A 70 3.54 -18.35 5.05
N GLY A 71 3.71 -19.65 5.33
CA GLY A 71 4.89 -20.44 4.96
C GLY A 71 4.98 -20.83 3.48
N GLY A 72 4.00 -20.43 2.67
CA GLY A 72 3.93 -20.72 1.24
C GLY A 72 3.12 -21.98 0.91
N GLY A 73 3.07 -22.31 -0.37
CA GLY A 73 2.35 -23.46 -0.91
C GLY A 73 2.26 -23.35 -2.42
N MET A 74 1.07 -22.99 -2.93
CA MET A 74 0.91 -22.65 -4.34
C MET A 74 1.57 -21.32 -4.69
N CYS A 75 1.56 -20.37 -3.75
CA CYS A 75 2.27 -19.10 -3.85
C CYS A 75 3.50 -19.08 -2.90
N PRO A 76 4.47 -18.18 -3.15
CA PRO A 76 5.67 -18.04 -2.31
C PRO A 76 5.35 -17.78 -0.83
N PRO A 77 6.25 -18.11 0.10
CA PRO A 77 6.10 -17.72 1.50
C PRO A 77 6.03 -16.20 1.64
N LEU A 78 5.20 -15.71 2.57
CA LEU A 78 5.12 -14.30 2.98
C LEU A 78 5.93 -14.01 4.26
N THR A 79 6.55 -15.05 4.81
CA THR A 79 7.30 -15.03 6.08
C THR A 79 8.80 -14.93 5.89
N ASN A 80 9.29 -14.86 4.64
CA ASN A 80 10.70 -14.69 4.34
C ASN A 80 11.02 -13.22 4.00
N ASP A 81 12.31 -12.90 3.93
CA ASP A 81 12.76 -11.53 3.63
C ASP A 81 12.90 -11.26 2.12
N THR A 82 12.38 -12.14 1.25
CA THR A 82 12.58 -12.07 -0.20
C THR A 82 11.27 -11.83 -0.93
N PHE A 83 11.05 -10.58 -1.32
CA PHE A 83 9.85 -10.15 -2.06
C PHE A 83 10.20 -9.80 -3.51
N VAL A 84 9.50 -10.40 -4.47
CA VAL A 84 9.78 -10.22 -5.91
C VAL A 84 9.37 -8.85 -6.46
N TYR A 85 8.39 -8.20 -5.83
CA TYR A 85 7.91 -6.88 -6.24
C TYR A 85 8.59 -5.73 -5.50
N GLY A 86 9.14 -6.00 -4.31
CA GLY A 86 9.56 -5.01 -3.32
C GLY A 86 8.96 -5.33 -1.96
N ALA A 87 9.67 -4.97 -0.89
CA ALA A 87 9.26 -5.22 0.50
C ALA A 87 8.87 -3.93 1.24
N ASP A 88 8.90 -2.78 0.57
CA ASP A 88 8.45 -1.51 1.14
C ASP A 88 6.91 -1.45 1.24
N ASP A 89 6.43 -0.66 2.18
CA ASP A 89 5.00 -0.53 2.50
C ASP A 89 4.16 -0.10 1.30
N ASP A 90 4.65 0.85 0.49
CA ASP A 90 3.93 1.36 -0.68
C ASP A 90 3.74 0.26 -1.71
N THR A 91 4.80 -0.49 -2.02
CA THR A 91 4.73 -1.61 -2.95
C THR A 91 3.83 -2.74 -2.42
N LEU A 92 3.95 -3.12 -1.15
CA LEU A 92 3.14 -4.19 -0.57
C LEU A 92 1.66 -3.81 -0.51
N PHE A 93 1.34 -2.59 -0.10
CA PHE A 93 -0.04 -2.10 -0.04
C PHE A 93 -0.66 -2.09 -1.44
N ARG A 94 0.05 -1.54 -2.44
CA ARG A 94 -0.42 -1.51 -3.82
C ARG A 94 -0.55 -2.90 -4.41
N LEU A 95 0.36 -3.82 -4.10
CA LEU A 95 0.26 -5.22 -4.54
C LEU A 95 -1.00 -5.90 -4.00
N ILE A 96 -1.33 -5.70 -2.72
CA ILE A 96 -2.55 -6.27 -2.12
C ILE A 96 -3.81 -5.61 -2.70
N ALA A 97 -3.78 -4.29 -2.94
CA ALA A 97 -4.92 -3.56 -3.45
C ALA A 97 -5.22 -3.83 -4.93
N LEU A 98 -4.19 -3.92 -5.77
CA LEU A 98 -4.30 -4.07 -7.22
C LEU A 98 -4.18 -5.52 -7.70
N GLY A 99 -3.43 -6.36 -6.98
CA GLY A 99 -2.91 -7.61 -7.52
C GLY A 99 -1.70 -7.38 -8.43
N SER A 100 -1.06 -8.47 -8.85
CA SER A 100 0.25 -8.44 -9.54
C SER A 100 0.21 -7.85 -10.95
N ASP A 101 -0.81 -8.15 -11.74
CA ASP A 101 -0.90 -7.70 -13.14
C ASP A 101 -1.18 -6.20 -13.20
N ASP A 102 -2.14 -5.74 -12.39
CA ASP A 102 -2.51 -4.34 -12.33
C ASP A 102 -1.42 -3.48 -11.67
N LEU A 103 -0.67 -3.98 -10.69
CA LEU A 103 0.48 -3.27 -10.14
C LEU A 103 1.52 -2.93 -11.23
N GLN A 104 1.83 -3.89 -12.10
CA GLN A 104 2.78 -3.69 -13.19
C GLN A 104 2.28 -2.66 -14.20
N SER A 105 0.99 -2.67 -14.52
CA SER A 105 0.39 -1.64 -15.39
C SER A 105 0.29 -0.28 -14.69
N TRP A 106 0.02 -0.28 -13.38
CA TRP A 106 -0.18 0.92 -12.58
C TRP A 106 1.09 1.77 -12.50
N ALA A 107 2.27 1.16 -12.37
CA ALA A 107 3.54 1.88 -12.41
C ALA A 107 3.73 2.67 -13.72
N THR A 108 3.24 2.17 -14.86
CA THR A 108 3.31 2.90 -16.13
C THR A 108 2.33 4.08 -16.18
N ARG A 109 1.12 3.91 -15.62
CA ARG A 109 0.10 4.97 -15.50
C ARG A 109 0.51 6.08 -14.53
N ALA A 110 1.04 5.71 -13.36
CA ALA A 110 1.45 6.63 -12.32
C ALA A 110 2.74 7.40 -12.68
N SER A 111 3.63 6.83 -13.50
CA SER A 111 4.79 7.53 -14.05
C SER A 111 4.48 8.47 -15.24
N GLY A 112 3.19 8.67 -15.57
CA GLY A 112 2.77 9.56 -16.66
C GLY A 112 3.15 9.06 -18.06
N ARG A 113 3.66 7.82 -18.17
CA ARG A 113 3.98 7.17 -19.45
C ARG A 113 2.70 6.55 -19.99
N ARG A 114 1.82 7.42 -20.51
CA ARG A 114 0.64 7.01 -21.27
C ARG A 114 1.12 6.13 -22.43
N SER A 115 0.57 4.92 -22.50
CA SER A 115 0.68 4.02 -23.67
C SER A 115 0.39 4.75 -24.97
#